data_AF-A0A3B0BQW1-F1
#
_entry.id   AF-A0A3B0BQW1-F1
#
_cell.length_a   1.000
_cell.length_b   1.000
_cell.length_c   1.000
_cell.angle_alpha   90.00
_cell.angle_beta   90.00
_cell.angle_gamma   90.00
#
_symmetry.space_group_name_H-M   'P 1'
#
loop_
_entity.id
_entity.type
_entity.pdbx_description
1 polymer ?
#
loop_
_entity_poly.entity_id
_entity_poly.type
_entity_poly.pdbx_seq_one_letter_code
_entity_poly.pdbx_strand_id
1 'polypeptide(L)'
;MLLDPEKTLFVRGATPVLLLADASASVHDALPVVTAPGPGAVPLCEGWSIVPKLTLCVVDGPGDVGGLIPAFAAPVIDGSTNGTNGTNGTDSTEPADMADWCADAERAGGVVVLSLDHLSLPLPLPAALDWARLLASGTARGGFMPSLV
;
A
#
# COMPACT_ATOMS: atom_id res chain seq x y z
N MET A 1 16.20 0.84 -2.97
CA MET A 1 16.55 -0.35 -2.15
C MET A 1 15.51 -1.45 -2.40
N LEU A 2 15.81 -2.73 -2.14
CA LEU A 2 14.81 -3.82 -2.21
C LEU A 2 14.02 -3.91 -0.89
N LEU A 3 12.69 -3.87 -0.96
CA LEU A 3 11.77 -4.03 0.16
C LEU A 3 11.28 -5.47 0.24
N ASP A 4 11.03 -5.92 1.47
CA ASP A 4 10.58 -7.28 1.77
C ASP A 4 9.09 -7.43 1.42
N PRO A 5 8.71 -8.36 0.52
CA PRO A 5 7.31 -8.60 0.20
C PRO A 5 6.48 -9.07 1.41
N GLU A 6 7.07 -9.76 2.38
CA GLU A 6 6.36 -10.19 3.61
C GLU A 6 6.00 -9.01 4.52
N LYS A 7 6.69 -7.89 4.34
CA LYS A 7 6.47 -6.62 5.04
C LYS A 7 5.67 -5.62 4.21
N THR A 8 5.09 -6.08 3.11
CA THR A 8 4.32 -5.26 2.19
C THR A 8 2.91 -5.80 2.05
N LEU A 9 1.91 -4.92 1.93
CA LEU A 9 0.53 -5.32 1.68
C LEU A 9 -0.12 -4.39 0.65
N PHE A 10 -0.70 -4.99 -0.38
CA PHE A 10 -1.46 -4.31 -1.41
C PHE A 10 -2.96 -4.41 -1.08
N VAL A 11 -3.63 -3.27 -0.94
CA VAL A 11 -5.07 -3.21 -0.64
C VAL A 11 -5.80 -2.64 -1.85
N ARG A 12 -6.75 -3.41 -2.38
CA ARG A 12 -7.58 -3.00 -3.53
C ARG A 12 -8.65 -1.98 -3.12
N GLY A 13 -9.21 -1.29 -4.11
CA GLY A 13 -10.32 -0.37 -3.92
C GLY A 13 -10.30 0.81 -4.89
N ALA A 14 -11.27 1.72 -4.75
CA ALA A 14 -11.36 2.93 -5.57
C ALA A 14 -10.13 3.85 -5.42
N THR A 15 -9.53 3.85 -4.22
CA THR A 15 -8.22 4.42 -3.95
C THR A 15 -7.36 3.30 -3.38
N PRO A 16 -6.59 2.59 -4.20
CA PRO A 16 -5.78 1.47 -3.73
C PRO A 16 -4.68 1.96 -2.79
N VAL A 17 -4.28 1.09 -1.86
CA VAL A 17 -3.26 1.39 -0.86
C VAL A 17 -2.11 0.40 -0.94
N LEU A 18 -0.89 0.91 -0.75
CA LEU A 18 0.32 0.16 -0.51
C LEU A 18 0.77 0.40 0.94
N LEU A 19 0.77 -0.64 1.76
CA LEU A 19 1.29 -0.58 3.13
C LEU A 19 2.70 -1.15 3.17
N LEU A 20 3.61 -0.39 3.79
CA LEU A 20 4.99 -0.77 4.06
C LEU A 20 5.17 -0.89 5.57
N ALA A 21 5.13 -2.10 6.08
CA ALA A 21 5.39 -2.41 7.48
C ALA A 21 6.89 -2.50 7.74
N ASP A 22 7.38 -1.95 8.85
CA ASP A 22 8.81 -1.99 9.19
C ASP A 22 9.68 -1.59 7.97
N ALA A 23 9.20 -0.58 7.24
CA ALA A 23 9.88 -0.07 6.08
C ALA A 23 11.23 0.43 6.55
N SER A 24 12.26 0.28 5.71
CA SER A 24 13.57 0.87 6.03
C SER A 24 13.42 2.31 6.49
N ALA A 25 14.24 2.70 7.47
CA ALA A 25 14.33 4.07 7.95
C ALA A 25 14.40 5.09 6.80
N SER A 26 15.11 4.80 5.70
CA SER A 26 15.24 5.73 4.56
C SER A 26 13.91 6.08 3.89
N VAL A 27 13.05 5.08 3.60
CA VAL A 27 11.74 5.34 2.98
C VAL A 27 10.78 5.91 4.01
N HIS A 28 10.76 5.34 5.23
CA HIS A 28 9.85 5.79 6.29
C HIS A 28 10.10 7.26 6.66
N ASP A 29 11.34 7.63 6.98
CA ASP A 29 11.68 8.96 7.51
C ASP A 29 11.51 10.08 6.49
N ALA A 30 11.63 9.76 5.20
CA ALA A 30 11.46 10.71 4.11
C ALA A 30 9.99 10.97 3.75
N LEU A 31 9.06 10.12 4.20
CA LEU A 31 7.63 10.30 3.96
C LEU A 31 7.03 11.30 4.96
N PRO A 32 6.04 12.10 4.54
CA PRO A 32 5.36 13.05 5.42
C PRO A 32 4.54 12.32 6.48
N VAL A 33 4.39 12.92 7.66
CA VAL A 33 3.54 12.33 8.73
C VAL A 33 2.08 12.39 8.33
N VAL A 34 1.37 11.26 8.47
CA VAL A 34 -0.07 11.19 8.25
C VAL A 34 -0.76 11.49 9.58
N THR A 35 -1.29 12.71 9.72
CA THR A 35 -2.25 13.00 10.77
C THR A 35 -3.62 12.49 10.35
N ALA A 36 -4.35 11.83 11.25
CA ALA A 36 -5.72 11.38 11.02
C ALA A 36 -6.53 12.50 10.34
N PRO A 37 -7.14 12.27 9.17
CA PRO A 37 -7.68 13.36 8.39
C PRO A 37 -8.85 14.02 9.15
N GLY A 38 -8.83 15.36 9.19
CA GLY A 38 -10.08 16.11 9.06
C GLY A 38 -10.76 15.74 7.73
N PRO A 39 -12.01 16.16 7.48
CA PRO A 39 -12.76 15.68 6.33
C PRO A 39 -12.04 15.97 5.01
N GLY A 40 -11.53 14.93 4.35
CA GLY A 40 -11.66 14.79 2.90
C GLY A 40 -10.42 14.52 2.04
N ALA A 41 -9.16 14.60 2.50
CA ALA A 41 -8.04 14.39 1.59
C ALA A 41 -6.81 13.74 2.22
N VAL A 42 -6.34 12.66 1.60
CA VAL A 42 -5.00 12.12 1.83
C VAL A 42 -3.99 13.12 1.22
N PRO A 43 -2.94 13.54 1.95
CA PRO A 43 -1.97 14.49 1.43
C PRO A 43 -1.21 13.90 0.24
N LEU A 44 -0.88 14.73 -0.75
CA LEU A 44 0.01 14.37 -1.84
C LEU A 44 1.45 14.25 -1.33
N CYS A 45 2.15 13.18 -1.70
CA CYS A 45 3.59 13.04 -1.47
C CYS A 45 4.33 13.76 -2.60
N GLU A 46 4.59 15.05 -2.43
CA GLU A 46 5.33 15.88 -3.40
C GLU A 46 6.70 15.28 -3.73
N GLY A 47 7.02 15.17 -5.02
CA GLY A 47 8.27 14.58 -5.50
C GLY A 47 8.35 13.05 -5.39
N TRP A 48 7.28 12.39 -4.96
CA TRP A 48 7.17 10.94 -4.98
C TRP A 48 6.30 10.47 -6.14
N SER A 49 6.53 9.24 -6.57
CA SER A 49 5.70 8.58 -7.55
C SER A 49 5.76 7.07 -7.39
N ILE A 50 4.84 6.37 -8.06
CA ILE A 50 4.77 4.91 -8.03
C ILE A 50 4.75 4.34 -9.44
N VAL A 51 5.38 3.19 -9.63
CA VAL A 51 5.28 2.39 -10.85
C VAL A 51 4.65 1.04 -10.48
N PRO A 52 3.31 0.91 -10.59
CA PRO A 52 2.62 -0.33 -10.26
C PRO A 52 2.77 -1.33 -11.42
N LYS A 53 3.58 -2.37 -11.25
CA LYS A 53 3.66 -3.50 -12.20
C LYS A 53 3.51 -4.81 -11.47
N LEU A 54 2.98 -5.79 -12.20
CA LEU A 54 2.61 -7.11 -11.69
C LEU A 54 3.77 -7.83 -11.00
N THR A 55 4.98 -7.75 -11.54
CA THR A 55 6.16 -8.43 -10.97
C THR A 55 6.95 -7.57 -10.00
N LEU A 56 6.95 -6.25 -10.21
CA LEU A 56 7.80 -5.30 -9.49
C LEU A 56 7.07 -3.98 -9.32
N CYS A 57 6.85 -3.55 -8.07
CA CYS A 57 6.32 -2.24 -7.78
C CYS A 57 7.47 -1.31 -7.35
N VAL A 58 7.54 -0.12 -7.93
CA VAL A 58 8.57 0.87 -7.59
C VAL A 58 7.92 2.00 -6.82
N VAL A 59 8.44 2.31 -5.64
CA VAL A 59 8.19 3.56 -4.92
C VAL A 59 9.39 4.45 -5.18
N ASP A 60 9.20 5.48 -6.00
CA ASP A 60 10.24 6.41 -6.42
C ASP A 60 10.10 7.71 -5.65
N GLY A 61 11.15 8.10 -4.95
CA GLY A 61 11.18 9.27 -4.07
C GLY A 61 12.32 10.21 -4.41
N PRO A 62 12.39 11.39 -3.77
CA PRO A 62 13.40 12.38 -4.07
C PRO A 62 14.82 11.90 -3.69
N GLY A 63 15.79 12.21 -4.56
CA GLY A 63 17.19 11.83 -4.37
C GLY A 63 17.39 10.32 -4.58
N ASP A 64 18.05 9.66 -3.63
CA ASP A 64 18.29 8.20 -3.66
C ASP A 64 17.30 7.45 -2.75
N VAL A 65 16.21 8.09 -2.34
CA VAL A 65 15.19 7.50 -1.47
C VAL A 65 14.15 6.78 -2.31
N GLY A 66 13.93 5.49 -2.03
CA GLY A 66 12.92 4.71 -2.73
C GLY A 66 13.08 3.21 -2.55
N GLY A 67 12.10 2.47 -3.05
CA GLY A 67 11.93 1.05 -2.83
C GLY A 67 11.52 0.31 -4.10
N LEU A 68 12.08 -0.89 -4.28
CA LEU A 68 11.59 -1.90 -5.21
C LEU A 68 10.93 -3.00 -4.39
N ILE A 69 9.72 -3.38 -4.75
CA ILE A 69 8.95 -4.43 -4.07
C ILE A 69 8.73 -5.56 -5.07
N PRO A 70 9.11 -6.81 -4.75
CA PRO A 70 8.70 -8.00 -5.50
C PRO A 70 7.18 -8.19 -5.40
N ALA A 71 6.42 -7.44 -6.20
CA ALA A 71 4.96 -7.31 -6.07
C ALA A 71 4.23 -8.65 -6.18
N PHE A 72 4.73 -9.55 -7.03
CA PHE A 72 4.17 -10.88 -7.21
C PHE A 72 4.22 -11.76 -5.95
N ALA A 73 5.21 -11.55 -5.07
CA ALA A 73 5.38 -12.31 -3.84
C ALA A 73 4.69 -11.65 -2.65
N ALA A 74 4.12 -10.47 -2.84
CA ALA A 74 3.47 -9.71 -1.79
C ALA A 74 1.96 -9.96 -1.79
N PRO A 75 1.34 -10.01 -0.62
CA PRO A 75 -0.08 -10.28 -0.48
C PRO A 75 -0.94 -9.12 -1.01
N VAL A 76 -2.09 -9.48 -1.59
CA VAL A 76 -3.13 -8.55 -2.04
C VAL A 76 -4.43 -8.88 -1.30
N ILE A 77 -5.10 -7.87 -0.74
CA ILE A 77 -6.41 -8.02 -0.08
C ILE A 77 -7.44 -7.05 -0.64
N ASP A 78 -8.72 -7.37 -0.50
CA ASP A 78 -9.82 -6.46 -0.82
C ASP A 78 -10.00 -5.43 0.31
N GLY A 79 -10.15 -4.15 -0.05
CA GLY A 79 -10.40 -3.04 0.88
C GLY A 79 -11.87 -2.89 1.30
N SER A 80 -12.78 -3.69 0.73
CA SER A 80 -14.21 -3.67 1.11
C SER A 80 -14.42 -4.13 2.56
N THR A 81 -14.83 -3.22 3.43
CA THR A 81 -15.21 -3.50 4.83
C THR A 81 -16.54 -4.25 4.95
N ASN A 82 -17.27 -4.44 3.85
CA ASN A 82 -18.52 -5.18 3.84
C ASN A 82 -18.24 -6.66 3.60
N GLY A 83 -18.07 -7.39 4.70
CA GLY A 83 -18.17 -8.84 4.71
C GLY A 83 -19.57 -9.31 4.31
N THR A 84 -19.90 -9.24 3.03
CA THR A 84 -20.92 -10.10 2.47
C THR A 84 -20.28 -11.46 2.25
N ASN A 85 -20.60 -12.40 3.14
CA ASN A 85 -20.46 -13.83 2.86
C ASN A 85 -21.10 -14.12 1.49
N GLY A 86 -20.25 -14.21 0.47
CA GLY A 86 -20.60 -14.51 -0.91
C GLY A 86 -19.85 -15.77 -1.33
N THR A 87 -20.56 -16.88 -1.19
CA THR A 87 -20.27 -18.25 -1.60
C THR A 87 -19.49 -18.44 -2.91
N ASN A 88 -18.64 -19.47 -2.86
CA ASN A 88 -17.96 -20.22 -3.93
C ASN A 88 -16.57 -19.70 -4.31
N GLY A 89 -15.58 -20.41 -3.79
CA GLY A 89 -14.19 -20.27 -4.17
C GLY A 89 -14.02 -20.34 -5.68
N THR A 90 -13.46 -19.28 -6.22
CA THR A 90 -12.39 -19.42 -7.18
C THR A 90 -11.12 -19.22 -6.37
N ASP A 91 -10.21 -20.18 -6.42
CA ASP A 91 -8.81 -19.96 -6.07
C ASP A 91 -8.40 -18.59 -6.61
N SER A 92 -8.31 -17.59 -5.72
CA SER A 92 -7.68 -16.32 -6.05
C SER A 92 -6.25 -16.69 -6.37
N THR A 93 -5.97 -16.82 -7.66
CA THR A 93 -4.61 -17.08 -8.10
C THR A 93 -3.91 -15.76 -7.87
N GLU A 94 -2.91 -15.72 -7.00
CA GLU A 94 -2.10 -14.53 -6.66
C GLU A 94 -1.78 -13.61 -7.86
N PRO A 95 -1.51 -14.11 -9.10
CA PRO A 95 -1.34 -13.25 -10.26
C PRO A 95 -2.55 -12.37 -10.64
N ALA A 96 -3.77 -12.87 -10.46
CA ALA A 96 -5.00 -12.15 -10.83
C ALA A 96 -5.29 -11.00 -9.86
N ASP A 97 -5.04 -11.20 -8.57
CA ASP A 97 -5.27 -10.17 -7.54
C ASP A 97 -4.30 -8.99 -7.72
N MET A 98 -3.04 -9.27 -8.03
CA MET A 98 -2.03 -8.23 -8.27
C MET A 98 -2.30 -7.46 -9.58
N ALA A 99 -2.75 -8.16 -10.63
CA ALA A 99 -3.16 -7.52 -11.88
C ALA A 99 -4.33 -6.56 -11.66
N ASP A 100 -5.31 -7.00 -10.87
CA ASP A 100 -6.46 -6.19 -10.50
C ASP A 100 -6.07 -4.96 -9.67
N TRP A 101 -5.15 -5.10 -8.70
CA TRP A 101 -4.64 -3.95 -7.95
C TRP A 101 -3.91 -2.95 -8.86
N CYS A 102 -3.16 -3.42 -9.85
CA CYS A 102 -2.52 -2.53 -10.83
C CYS A 102 -3.57 -1.77 -11.65
N ALA A 103 -4.66 -2.43 -12.06
CA ALA A 103 -5.76 -1.79 -12.76
C ALA A 103 -6.50 -0.76 -11.88
N ASP A 104 -6.62 -1.02 -10.58
CA ASP A 104 -7.15 -0.05 -9.61
C ASP A 104 -6.24 1.18 -9.51
N ALA A 105 -4.91 0.98 -9.47
CA ALA A 105 -3.93 2.06 -9.40
C ALA A 105 -3.94 2.93 -10.66
N GLU A 106 -4.03 2.31 -11.84
CA GLU A 106 -4.15 3.02 -13.12
C GLU A 106 -5.43 3.86 -13.16
N ARG A 107 -6.57 3.28 -12.75
CA ARG A 107 -7.86 3.99 -12.71
C ARG A 107 -7.87 5.17 -11.74
N ALA A 108 -7.18 5.03 -10.61
CA ALA A 108 -7.04 6.08 -9.61
C ALA A 108 -5.95 7.12 -9.98
N GLY A 109 -5.12 6.85 -10.99
CA GLY A 109 -3.98 7.70 -11.38
C GLY A 109 -2.81 7.65 -10.38
N GLY A 110 -2.79 6.66 -9.49
CA GLY A 110 -1.85 6.56 -8.37
C GLY A 110 -2.39 5.72 -7.22
N VAL A 111 -1.67 5.72 -6.10
CA VAL A 111 -2.05 4.95 -4.91
C VAL A 111 -1.76 5.75 -3.64
N VAL A 112 -2.39 5.37 -2.53
CA VAL A 112 -1.94 5.83 -1.22
C VAL A 112 -0.83 4.91 -0.73
N VAL A 113 0.34 5.44 -0.41
CA VAL A 113 1.41 4.68 0.24
C VAL A 113 1.44 5.06 1.70
N LEU A 114 1.40 4.07 2.59
CA LEU A 114 1.58 4.26 4.03
C LEU A 114 2.74 3.41 4.52
N SER A 115 3.62 4.03 5.28
CA SER A 115 4.75 3.39 5.93
C SER A 115 4.56 3.44 7.45
N LEU A 116 4.84 2.32 8.10
CA LEU A 116 4.67 2.13 9.54
C LEU A 116 6.02 1.74 10.15
N ASP A 117 6.39 2.36 11.28
CA ASP A 117 7.71 2.17 11.91
C ASP A 117 7.90 0.77 12.50
N HIS A 118 6.88 0.21 13.15
CA HIS A 118 7.03 -0.99 13.98
C HIS A 118 5.82 -1.94 13.99
N LEU A 119 4.88 -1.78 13.06
CA LEU A 119 3.79 -2.73 12.95
C LEU A 119 4.31 -4.03 12.35
N SER A 120 4.56 -5.04 13.19
CA SER A 120 4.53 -6.42 12.74
C SER A 120 3.12 -6.68 12.22
N LEU A 121 2.96 -6.73 10.90
CA LEU A 121 1.73 -7.23 10.32
C LEU A 121 1.49 -8.63 10.92
N PRO A 122 0.35 -8.89 11.58
CA PRO A 122 0.12 -10.19 12.16
C PRO A 122 0.14 -11.23 11.03
N LEU A 123 0.88 -12.31 11.23
CA LEU A 123 0.81 -13.49 10.39
C LEU A 123 -0.14 -14.50 11.08
N PRO A 124 -1.23 -14.94 10.43
CA PRO A 124 -1.67 -14.61 9.08
C PRO A 124 -2.27 -13.19 8.96
N LEU A 125 -2.12 -12.58 7.78
CA LEU A 125 -2.60 -11.24 7.50
C LEU A 125 -4.13 -11.15 7.62
N PRO A 126 -4.65 -10.03 8.14
CA PRO A 126 -6.08 -9.86 8.29
C PRO A 126 -6.74 -9.68 6.91
N ALA A 127 -7.94 -10.25 6.74
CA ALA A 127 -8.73 -10.11 5.52
C ALA A 127 -9.23 -8.66 5.28
N ALA A 128 -9.17 -7.80 6.30
CA ALA A 128 -9.52 -6.38 6.23
C ALA A 128 -8.62 -5.56 7.17
N LEU A 129 -8.33 -4.31 6.79
CA LEU A 129 -7.46 -3.42 7.55
C LEU A 129 -8.25 -2.48 8.48
N ASP A 130 -7.86 -2.40 9.75
CA ASP A 130 -8.40 -1.42 10.72
C ASP A 130 -7.66 -0.08 10.57
N TRP A 131 -8.14 0.74 9.63
CA TRP A 131 -7.59 2.07 9.33
C TRP A 131 -7.56 3.00 10.54
N ALA A 132 -8.59 2.94 11.39
CA ALA A 132 -8.68 3.80 12.56
C ALA A 132 -7.54 3.49 13.54
N ARG A 133 -7.28 2.20 13.79
CA ARG A 133 -6.17 1.76 14.64
C ARG A 133 -4.81 2.07 14.02
N LEU A 134 -4.65 1.88 12.71
CA LEU A 134 -3.39 2.09 12.01
C LEU A 134 -2.97 3.57 12.02
N LEU A 135 -3.92 4.49 11.86
CA LEU A 135 -3.65 5.93 11.88
C LEU A 135 -3.59 6.51 13.31
N ALA A 136 -4.23 5.86 14.29
CA ALA A 136 -4.21 6.31 15.69
C ALA A 136 -2.83 6.22 16.36
N SER A 137 -1.87 5.46 15.81
CA SER A 137 -0.52 5.37 16.38
C SER A 137 0.27 6.68 16.28
N GLY A 138 -0.10 7.57 15.35
CA GLY A 138 0.64 8.81 15.07
C GLY A 138 2.02 8.60 14.44
N THR A 139 2.41 7.36 14.16
CA THR A 139 3.70 6.99 13.55
C THR A 139 3.58 6.68 12.06
N ALA A 140 2.36 6.62 11.53
CA ALA A 140 2.13 6.40 10.11
C ALA A 140 2.64 7.60 9.28
N ARG A 141 3.37 7.29 8.21
CA ARG A 141 3.89 8.26 7.26
C ARG A 141 3.48 7.89 5.84
N GLY A 142 3.33 8.87 4.97
CA GLY A 142 2.99 8.67 3.58
C GLY A 142 1.84 9.54 3.10
N GLY A 143 1.16 9.10 2.06
CA GLY A 143 0.20 9.91 1.33
C GLY A 143 -0.04 9.38 -0.08
N PHE A 144 -0.73 10.15 -0.90
CA PHE A 144 -1.01 9.80 -2.29
C PHE A 144 0.26 9.98 -3.14
N MET A 145 0.57 8.98 -3.95
CA MET A 145 1.66 8.99 -4.93
C MET A 145 1.08 8.79 -6.33
N PRO A 146 1.30 9.73 -7.26
CA PRO A 146 0.86 9.59 -8.65
C PRO A 146 1.59 8.43 -9.33
N SER A 147 0.89 7.74 -10.23
CA SER A 147 1.51 6.71 -11.05
C SER A 147 2.33 7.34 -12.16
N LEU A 148 3.58 6.89 -12.34
CA LEU A 148 4.29 7.12 -13.60
C LEU A 148 3.81 6.07 -14.59
N VAL A 149 3.21 6.54 -15.68
CA VAL A 149 2.69 5.71 -16.77
C VAL A 149 3.78 5.47 -17.80
#